data_AF-A0A6P0SNB7-F1
#
_entry.id   AF-A0A6P0SNB7-F1
#
_cell.length_a   1.000
_cell.length_b   1.000
_cell.length_c   1.000
_cell.angle_alpha   90.00
_cell.angle_beta   90.00
_cell.angle_gamma   90.00
#
_symmetry.space_group_name_H-M   'P 1'
#
loop_
_entity.id
_entity.type
_entity.pdbx_description
1 polymer ?
#
loop_
_entity_poly.entity_id
_entity_poly.type
_entity_poly.pdbx_seq_one_letter_code
_entity_poly.pdbx_strand_id
1 'polypeptide(L)'
;MSTTPDQTADARNRVIESAKRLGVQLNEQELERWMNSITQTTEGSDIVVDEKTGVFGHKVSMLDFDPKDLERFRTIGKIVEFDDVPGLVETALALSGSAAQSKVQTHPGDCDYFERVNIIAPTKAEACQILARIMREKAINSLSGDNFQFIELKFGSYPQDVICNERPCSKGSPIAWSSDEVVAGKIEARDSEGNPVIITWDSVADDPGWCKLDWVISDPVRGQLANASNMLDVTWEAPDGTITPLDGYLDAYFQEVYLDAESAPIFNKLVKQVSSDVMDDYVTALQDQVKKYVKEDHLNYGKAAKRLYNIFRLNGQYEEAAFLRELFDEPAALLYQVHALVKTVQEATEKSTVFDIDSILDQTDELIMSVIKVLEGEEELEIVRHLLRLSRCISRQEEGVPLGPHAKIIQSEIMNIVNNFFYEKMTALPTIKAYIDDLKS
;
A
#
# COMPACT_ATOMS: atom_id res chain seq x y z
N MET A 1 -37.23 -23.90 -24.07
CA MET A 1 -36.28 -22.88 -23.56
C MET A 1 -36.41 -22.89 -22.05
N SER A 2 -35.54 -23.62 -21.38
CA SER A 2 -35.53 -23.71 -19.92
C SER A 2 -34.79 -22.49 -19.41
N THR A 3 -35.47 -21.62 -18.67
CA THR A 3 -34.86 -20.50 -17.96
C THR A 3 -33.91 -21.06 -16.90
N THR A 4 -32.61 -20.98 -17.15
CA THR A 4 -31.61 -21.11 -16.09
C THR A 4 -31.95 -20.07 -15.02
N PRO A 5 -32.10 -20.44 -13.73
CA PRO A 5 -32.17 -19.46 -12.66
C PRO A 5 -30.98 -18.50 -12.79
N ASP A 6 -31.21 -17.21 -12.61
CA ASP A 6 -30.16 -16.20 -12.64
C ASP A 6 -29.20 -16.44 -11.46
N GLN A 7 -28.16 -17.25 -11.70
CA GLN A 7 -27.21 -17.69 -10.67
C GLN A 7 -26.58 -16.51 -9.91
N THR A 8 -26.42 -15.37 -10.60
CA THR A 8 -25.93 -14.11 -10.02
C THR A 8 -26.94 -13.52 -9.03
N ALA A 9 -28.24 -13.55 -9.35
CA ALA A 9 -29.29 -13.08 -8.44
C ALA A 9 -29.42 -13.98 -7.19
N ASP A 10 -29.27 -15.30 -7.35
CA ASP A 10 -29.30 -16.23 -6.22
C ASP A 10 -28.07 -16.05 -5.31
N ALA A 11 -26.87 -15.88 -5.89
CA ALA A 11 -25.64 -15.55 -5.18
C ALA A 11 -25.79 -14.25 -4.38
N ARG A 12 -26.33 -13.20 -5.01
CA ARG A 12 -26.63 -11.92 -4.36
C ARG A 12 -27.50 -12.09 -3.13
N ASN A 13 -28.61 -12.83 -3.27
CA ASN A 13 -29.55 -13.01 -2.18
C ASN A 13 -28.92 -13.74 -0.99
N ARG A 14 -28.00 -14.70 -1.25
CA ARG A 14 -27.21 -15.36 -0.19
C ARG A 14 -26.27 -14.41 0.54
N VAL A 15 -25.60 -13.51 -0.18
CA VAL A 15 -24.76 -12.46 0.43
C VAL A 15 -25.60 -11.54 1.31
N ILE A 16 -26.75 -11.08 0.82
CA ILE A 16 -27.69 -10.23 1.57
C ILE A 16 -28.20 -10.93 2.84
N GLU A 17 -28.59 -12.21 2.74
CA GLU A 17 -29.04 -12.99 3.89
C GLU A 17 -27.93 -13.16 4.92
N SER A 18 -26.71 -13.45 4.48
CA SER A 18 -25.53 -13.59 5.34
C SER A 18 -25.20 -12.28 6.04
N ALA A 19 -25.19 -11.15 5.31
CA ALA A 19 -24.97 -9.82 5.87
C ALA A 19 -26.02 -9.47 6.93
N LYS A 20 -27.31 -9.68 6.64
CA LYS A 20 -28.42 -9.45 7.58
C LYS A 20 -28.29 -10.30 8.85
N ARG A 21 -27.94 -11.58 8.71
CA ARG A 21 -27.72 -12.49 9.85
C ARG A 21 -26.56 -12.04 10.73
N LEU A 22 -25.52 -11.45 10.12
CA LEU A 22 -24.29 -11.04 10.80
C LEU A 22 -24.29 -9.56 11.20
N GLY A 23 -25.40 -8.84 10.96
CA GLY A 23 -25.51 -7.41 11.27
C GLY A 23 -24.53 -6.55 10.49
N VAL A 24 -24.20 -6.93 9.25
CA VAL A 24 -23.40 -6.14 8.31
C VAL A 24 -24.36 -5.31 7.45
N GLN A 25 -24.14 -4.01 7.39
CA GLN A 25 -24.84 -3.08 6.53
C GLN A 25 -24.35 -3.23 5.09
N LEU A 26 -25.26 -3.10 4.14
CA LEU A 26 -24.98 -3.44 2.75
C LEU A 26 -25.74 -2.50 1.82
N ASN A 27 -25.05 -1.96 0.81
CA ASN A 27 -25.67 -1.21 -0.27
C ASN A 27 -26.13 -2.17 -1.37
N GLU A 28 -27.39 -2.64 -1.29
CA GLU A 28 -27.90 -3.70 -2.18
C GLU A 28 -27.79 -3.32 -3.68
N GLN A 29 -27.92 -2.03 -4.03
CA GLN A 29 -27.78 -1.55 -5.42
C GLN A 29 -26.33 -1.61 -5.91
N GLU A 30 -25.39 -1.27 -5.05
CA GLU A 30 -23.97 -1.28 -5.39
C GLU A 30 -23.44 -2.72 -5.49
N LEU A 31 -23.85 -3.58 -4.56
CA LEU A 31 -23.59 -5.01 -4.62
C LEU A 31 -24.13 -5.63 -5.92
N GLU A 32 -25.36 -5.31 -6.31
CA GLU A 32 -25.94 -5.78 -7.58
C GLU A 32 -25.11 -5.34 -8.79
N ARG A 33 -24.73 -4.06 -8.85
CA ARG A 33 -23.87 -3.55 -9.93
C ARG A 33 -22.52 -4.25 -9.97
N TRP A 34 -21.89 -4.45 -8.81
CA TRP A 34 -20.59 -5.10 -8.71
C TRP A 34 -20.65 -6.56 -9.17
N MET A 35 -21.61 -7.35 -8.69
CA MET A 35 -21.75 -8.77 -9.09
C MET A 35 -22.10 -8.94 -10.58
N ASN A 36 -22.95 -8.07 -11.11
CA ASN A 36 -23.24 -8.09 -12.55
C ASN A 36 -21.99 -7.76 -13.38
N SER A 37 -21.20 -6.78 -12.91
CA SER A 37 -20.00 -6.37 -13.63
C SER A 37 -18.93 -7.47 -13.59
N ILE A 38 -18.62 -8.02 -12.41
CA ILE A 38 -17.55 -9.02 -12.27
C ILE A 38 -17.86 -10.35 -12.98
N THR A 39 -19.14 -10.73 -13.07
CA THR A 39 -19.56 -11.94 -13.80
C THR A 39 -19.48 -11.75 -15.32
N GLN A 40 -19.87 -10.58 -15.84
CA GLN A 40 -19.76 -10.24 -17.27
C GLN A 40 -18.31 -10.02 -17.75
N THR A 41 -17.43 -9.65 -16.81
CA THR A 41 -16.01 -9.38 -17.05
C THR A 41 -15.20 -10.63 -17.43
N THR A 42 -15.82 -11.81 -17.45
CA THR A 42 -15.18 -13.07 -17.87
C THR A 42 -14.95 -13.20 -19.39
N GLU A 43 -15.53 -12.33 -20.22
CA GLU A 43 -15.33 -12.32 -21.68
C GLU A 43 -14.46 -11.11 -22.13
N GLY A 44 -13.36 -11.35 -22.86
CA GLY A 44 -12.57 -10.30 -23.53
C GLY A 44 -11.10 -10.17 -23.07
N SER A 45 -10.49 -9.02 -23.34
CA SER A 45 -9.12 -8.70 -22.89
C SER A 45 -9.09 -8.47 -21.37
N ASP A 46 -8.02 -8.92 -20.71
CA ASP A 46 -7.88 -8.74 -19.26
C ASP A 46 -7.54 -7.31 -18.82
N ILE A 47 -7.10 -6.48 -19.77
CA ILE A 47 -6.76 -5.07 -19.53
C ILE A 47 -7.87 -4.19 -20.10
N VAL A 48 -8.35 -3.26 -19.27
CA VAL A 48 -9.39 -2.31 -19.64
C VAL A 48 -8.81 -0.90 -19.55
N VAL A 49 -9.10 -0.10 -20.57
CA VAL A 49 -8.78 1.33 -20.62
C VAL A 49 -10.09 2.11 -20.49
N ASP A 50 -10.15 3.04 -19.54
CA ASP A 50 -11.22 4.03 -19.49
C ASP A 50 -10.86 5.20 -20.41
N GLU A 51 -11.45 5.23 -21.61
CA GLU A 51 -11.21 6.27 -22.61
C GLU A 51 -11.50 7.69 -22.12
N LYS A 52 -12.39 7.85 -21.13
CA LYS A 52 -12.76 9.17 -20.62
C LYS A 52 -11.68 9.75 -19.72
N THR A 53 -11.09 8.90 -18.88
CA THR A 53 -10.15 9.34 -17.84
C THR A 53 -8.70 9.09 -18.24
N GLY A 54 -8.46 8.18 -19.18
CA GLY A 54 -7.13 7.75 -19.61
C GLY A 54 -6.48 6.75 -18.63
N VAL A 55 -7.16 6.31 -17.58
CA VAL A 55 -6.62 5.28 -16.68
C VAL A 55 -6.85 3.89 -17.26
N PHE A 56 -5.97 2.95 -16.92
CA PHE A 56 -6.12 1.56 -17.34
C PHE A 56 -5.58 0.60 -16.29
N GLY A 57 -5.96 -0.66 -16.40
CA GLY A 57 -5.48 -1.70 -15.49
C GLY A 57 -6.17 -3.02 -15.74
N HIS A 58 -5.90 -3.99 -14.87
CA HIS A 58 -6.61 -5.26 -14.91
C HIS A 58 -8.11 -5.02 -14.68
N LYS A 59 -8.96 -5.69 -15.46
CA LYS A 59 -10.42 -5.53 -15.46
C LYS A 59 -11.03 -5.57 -14.05
N VAL A 60 -10.56 -6.47 -13.18
CA VAL A 60 -11.08 -6.61 -11.81
C VAL A 60 -10.64 -5.44 -10.91
N SER A 61 -9.44 -4.89 -11.09
CA SER A 61 -9.03 -3.66 -10.39
C SER A 61 -9.87 -2.47 -10.81
N MET A 62 -10.14 -2.35 -12.12
CA MET A 62 -10.94 -1.26 -12.67
C MET A 62 -12.40 -1.27 -12.17
N LEU A 63 -12.93 -2.42 -11.76
CA LEU A 63 -14.26 -2.50 -11.14
C LEU A 63 -14.31 -1.81 -9.78
N ASP A 64 -13.21 -1.82 -9.02
CA ASP A 64 -13.14 -1.28 -7.66
C ASP A 64 -12.60 0.15 -7.62
N PHE A 65 -12.12 0.67 -8.76
CA PHE A 65 -11.61 2.04 -8.87
C PHE A 65 -12.75 3.05 -9.02
N ASP A 66 -12.66 4.17 -8.29
CA ASP A 66 -13.52 5.33 -8.46
C ASP A 66 -12.67 6.52 -8.95
N PRO A 67 -12.91 7.06 -10.15
CA PRO A 67 -12.12 8.16 -10.69
C PRO A 67 -12.39 9.51 -9.99
N LYS A 68 -13.30 9.60 -9.01
CA LYS A 68 -13.61 10.85 -8.30
C LYS A 68 -12.36 11.52 -7.70
N ASP A 69 -11.43 10.74 -7.17
CA ASP A 69 -10.19 11.23 -6.57
C ASP A 69 -8.99 11.16 -7.53
N LEU A 70 -9.20 10.88 -8.82
CA LEU A 70 -8.12 10.68 -9.79
C LEU A 70 -7.20 11.91 -9.93
N GLU A 71 -7.76 13.12 -10.00
CA GLU A 71 -6.95 14.33 -10.16
C GLU A 71 -6.08 14.61 -8.92
N ARG A 72 -6.62 14.30 -7.74
CA ARG A 72 -5.87 14.34 -6.49
C ARG A 72 -4.70 13.36 -6.54
N PHE A 73 -4.94 12.12 -6.97
CA PHE A 73 -3.86 11.15 -7.14
C PHE A 73 -2.83 11.58 -8.18
N ARG A 74 -3.22 12.14 -9.33
CA ARG A 74 -2.26 12.68 -10.30
C ARG A 74 -1.43 13.83 -9.76
N THR A 75 -2.04 14.69 -8.94
CA THR A 75 -1.33 15.81 -8.29
C THR A 75 -0.25 15.31 -7.32
N ILE A 76 -0.57 14.28 -6.52
CA ILE A 76 0.40 13.64 -5.63
C ILE A 76 1.42 12.81 -6.43
N GLY A 77 0.99 12.18 -7.52
CA GLY A 77 1.81 11.45 -8.48
C GLY A 77 3.03 12.25 -8.93
N LYS A 78 2.84 13.52 -9.27
CA LYS A 78 3.93 14.46 -9.65
C LYS A 78 5.03 14.62 -8.61
N ILE A 79 4.71 14.40 -7.34
CA ILE A 79 5.71 14.46 -6.25
C ILE A 79 6.52 13.17 -6.24
N VAL A 80 5.89 12.02 -6.49
CA VAL A 80 6.48 10.69 -6.22
C VAL A 80 7.03 9.98 -7.45
N GLU A 81 6.55 10.32 -8.65
CA GLU A 81 6.84 9.63 -9.92
C GLU A 81 8.27 9.83 -10.42
N PHE A 82 8.77 8.88 -11.21
CA PHE A 82 10.04 9.00 -11.90
C PHE A 82 9.83 9.49 -13.33
N ASP A 83 10.73 10.34 -13.79
CA ASP A 83 10.68 10.87 -15.15
C ASP A 83 11.25 9.86 -16.16
N ASP A 84 10.58 9.78 -17.31
CA ASP A 84 11.17 9.14 -18.49
C ASP A 84 12.46 9.87 -18.92
N VAL A 85 13.47 9.08 -19.29
CA VAL A 85 14.69 9.59 -19.93
C VAL A 85 14.84 8.90 -21.28
N PRO A 86 14.66 9.62 -22.41
CA PRO A 86 14.65 9.01 -23.74
C PRO A 86 15.85 8.10 -24.00
N GLY A 87 15.57 6.82 -24.29
CA GLY A 87 16.57 5.80 -24.59
C GLY A 87 17.36 5.30 -23.37
N LEU A 88 16.94 5.62 -22.15
CA LEU A 88 17.63 5.26 -20.91
C LEU A 88 16.70 4.74 -19.81
N VAL A 89 15.59 5.44 -19.56
CA VAL A 89 14.63 5.12 -18.48
C VAL A 89 13.23 5.27 -19.05
N GLU A 90 12.40 4.25 -18.85
CA GLU A 90 10.98 4.26 -19.17
C GLU A 90 10.17 3.96 -17.92
N THR A 91 9.11 4.73 -17.64
CA THR A 91 8.33 4.60 -16.41
C THR A 91 6.83 4.42 -16.65
N ALA A 92 6.16 3.79 -15.69
CA ALA A 92 4.71 3.66 -15.69
C ALA A 92 4.17 3.71 -14.26
N LEU A 93 3.63 4.87 -13.88
CA LEU A 93 3.06 5.09 -12.55
C LEU A 93 1.63 4.54 -12.46
N ALA A 94 1.40 3.75 -11.42
CA ALA A 94 0.11 3.21 -11.04
C ALA A 94 -0.21 3.51 -9.57
N LEU A 95 -1.49 3.58 -9.27
CA LEU A 95 -1.98 3.37 -7.91
C LEU A 95 -1.92 1.88 -7.59
N SER A 96 -1.63 1.56 -6.34
CA SER A 96 -1.65 0.18 -5.84
C SER A 96 -2.30 0.12 -4.46
N GLY A 97 -2.44 -1.10 -3.93
CA GLY A 97 -2.87 -1.32 -2.55
C GLY A 97 -4.19 -0.64 -2.20
N SER A 98 -4.21 0.09 -1.09
CA SER A 98 -5.38 0.82 -0.59
C SER A 98 -5.89 1.89 -1.56
N ALA A 99 -4.99 2.54 -2.29
CA ALA A 99 -5.32 3.66 -3.17
C ALA A 99 -6.02 3.21 -4.46
N ALA A 100 -5.68 2.01 -4.96
CA ALA A 100 -6.29 1.43 -6.16
C ALA A 100 -7.66 0.78 -5.93
N GLN A 101 -8.04 0.52 -4.68
CA GLN A 101 -9.25 -0.22 -4.30
C GLN A 101 -10.34 0.70 -3.73
N SER A 102 -10.62 1.85 -4.37
CA SER A 102 -11.44 2.94 -3.82
C SER A 102 -12.84 2.53 -3.33
N LYS A 103 -13.45 1.49 -3.91
CA LYS A 103 -14.76 0.95 -3.51
C LYS A 103 -14.73 -0.11 -2.40
N VAL A 104 -13.54 -0.60 -2.07
CA VAL A 104 -13.32 -1.52 -0.94
C VAL A 104 -12.63 -0.76 0.19
N GLN A 105 -11.89 0.30 -0.10
CA GLN A 105 -11.26 1.15 0.90
C GLN A 105 -11.62 2.60 0.58
N THR A 106 -12.86 2.96 0.93
CA THR A 106 -13.45 4.29 0.73
C THR A 106 -12.66 5.40 1.42
N HIS A 107 -11.93 5.05 2.49
CA HIS A 107 -11.14 5.96 3.30
C HIS A 107 -9.67 5.48 3.40
N PRO A 108 -8.86 5.62 2.33
CA PRO A 108 -7.45 5.28 2.42
C PRO A 108 -6.75 6.27 3.37
N GLY A 109 -5.89 5.73 4.25
CA GLY A 109 -5.06 6.53 5.17
C GLY A 109 -3.71 6.91 4.58
N ASP A 110 -3.37 6.32 3.44
CA ASP A 110 -2.12 6.47 2.69
C ASP A 110 -2.41 6.55 1.19
N CYS A 111 -1.44 7.07 0.44
CA CYS A 111 -1.44 7.11 -1.02
C CYS A 111 -0.32 6.20 -1.52
N ASP A 112 -0.65 4.94 -1.79
CA ASP A 112 0.30 3.95 -2.28
C ASP A 112 0.37 3.95 -3.80
N TYR A 113 1.57 4.23 -4.30
CA TYR A 113 1.94 4.13 -5.70
C TYR A 113 2.83 2.93 -5.92
N PHE A 114 2.75 2.43 -7.14
CA PHE A 114 3.62 1.42 -7.69
C PHE A 114 4.07 1.93 -9.06
N GLU A 115 5.35 1.82 -9.35
CA GLU A 115 5.90 2.34 -10.59
C GLU A 115 6.81 1.30 -11.23
N ARG A 116 6.50 0.95 -12.47
CA ARG A 116 7.40 0.14 -13.28
C ARG A 116 8.48 1.05 -13.81
N VAL A 117 9.74 0.67 -13.60
CA VAL A 117 10.90 1.42 -14.08
C VAL A 117 11.77 0.49 -14.91
N ASN A 118 11.83 0.70 -16.22
CA ASN A 118 12.70 -0.07 -17.11
C ASN A 118 13.94 0.74 -17.47
N ILE A 119 15.11 0.19 -17.13
CA ILE A 119 16.41 0.79 -17.38
C ILE A 119 17.04 0.15 -18.61
N ILE A 120 17.30 0.94 -19.64
CA ILE A 120 17.94 0.49 -20.87
C ILE A 120 19.44 0.74 -20.73
N ALA A 121 20.24 -0.34 -20.69
CA ALA A 121 21.68 -0.22 -20.49
C ALA A 121 22.46 -1.38 -21.14
N PRO A 122 23.74 -1.19 -21.52
CA PRO A 122 24.55 -2.27 -22.08
C PRO A 122 24.78 -3.44 -21.12
N THR A 123 24.82 -3.18 -19.81
CA THR A 123 25.07 -4.21 -18.79
C THR A 123 24.16 -4.04 -17.56
N LYS A 124 23.90 -5.14 -16.83
CA LYS A 124 23.18 -5.10 -15.55
C LYS A 124 23.86 -4.15 -14.56
N ALA A 125 25.19 -4.16 -14.50
CA ALA A 125 25.95 -3.28 -13.61
C ALA A 125 25.69 -1.80 -13.94
N GLU A 126 25.73 -1.41 -15.21
CA GLU A 126 25.38 -0.04 -15.62
C GLU A 126 23.92 0.30 -15.31
N ALA A 127 22.98 -0.64 -15.49
CA ALA A 127 21.59 -0.44 -15.12
C ALA A 127 21.42 -0.18 -13.61
N CYS A 128 22.09 -0.95 -12.76
CA CYS A 128 22.12 -0.74 -11.32
C CYS A 128 22.68 0.66 -10.95
N GLN A 129 23.74 1.10 -11.64
CA GLN A 129 24.32 2.43 -11.43
C GLN A 129 23.39 3.56 -11.90
N ILE A 130 22.68 3.38 -13.02
CA ILE A 130 21.63 4.32 -13.48
C ILE A 130 20.51 4.40 -12.45
N LEU A 131 20.02 3.26 -11.95
CA LEU A 131 18.98 3.20 -10.91
C LEU A 131 19.43 3.94 -9.65
N ALA A 132 20.63 3.62 -9.15
CA ALA A 132 21.21 4.26 -7.97
C ALA A 132 21.25 5.78 -8.13
N ARG A 133 21.62 6.27 -9.31
CA ARG A 133 21.65 7.69 -9.62
C ARG A 133 20.26 8.32 -9.61
N ILE A 134 19.31 7.77 -10.38
CA ILE A 134 17.96 8.37 -10.50
C ILE A 134 17.19 8.32 -9.17
N MET A 135 17.35 7.26 -8.37
CA MET A 135 16.71 7.17 -7.05
C MET A 135 17.22 8.24 -6.09
N ARG A 136 18.54 8.44 -6.06
CA ARG A 136 19.15 9.47 -5.21
C ARG A 136 18.80 10.87 -5.69
N GLU A 137 18.86 11.11 -7.01
CA GLU A 137 18.44 12.38 -7.61
C GLU A 137 16.97 12.68 -7.30
N LYS A 138 16.06 11.70 -7.46
CA LYS A 138 14.65 11.85 -7.12
C LYS A 138 14.46 12.26 -5.66
N ALA A 139 15.07 11.54 -4.73
CA ALA A 139 14.96 11.84 -3.31
C ALA A 139 15.51 13.24 -2.98
N ILE A 140 16.67 13.62 -3.52
CA ILE A 140 17.28 14.95 -3.31
C ILE A 140 16.40 16.07 -3.90
N ASN A 141 15.89 15.88 -5.11
CA ASN A 141 15.06 16.89 -5.80
C ASN A 141 13.66 17.02 -5.19
N SER A 142 13.24 16.05 -4.38
CA SER A 142 11.94 16.03 -3.70
C SER A 142 12.05 15.92 -2.18
N LEU A 143 13.15 16.45 -1.59
CA LEU A 143 13.34 16.46 -0.13
C LEU A 143 12.21 17.19 0.61
N SER A 144 11.76 18.31 0.04
CA SER A 144 10.70 19.14 0.58
C SER A 144 10.08 20.01 -0.51
N GLY A 145 8.80 20.33 -0.37
CA GLY A 145 8.13 21.39 -1.12
C GLY A 145 7.09 22.10 -0.25
N ASP A 146 6.24 22.91 -0.87
CA ASP A 146 5.26 23.74 -0.14
C ASP A 146 4.28 22.92 0.70
N ASN A 147 4.01 21.68 0.31
CA ASN A 147 3.01 20.81 0.93
C ASN A 147 3.49 19.35 1.08
N PHE A 148 4.79 19.08 1.04
CA PHE A 148 5.32 17.73 1.22
C PHE A 148 6.74 17.72 1.80
N GLN A 149 7.09 16.61 2.44
CA GLN A 149 8.44 16.33 2.91
C GLN A 149 8.79 14.86 2.76
N PHE A 150 9.98 14.60 2.24
CA PHE A 150 10.56 13.26 2.12
C PHE A 150 10.90 12.69 3.49
N ILE A 151 10.65 11.38 3.67
CA ILE A 151 10.79 10.68 4.93
C ILE A 151 11.94 9.69 4.90
N GLU A 152 11.92 8.76 3.95
CA GLU A 152 12.94 7.73 3.80
C GLU A 152 12.93 7.14 2.39
N LEU A 153 14.04 6.51 2.04
CA LEU A 153 14.19 5.71 0.83
C LEU A 153 14.79 4.36 1.18
N LYS A 154 14.30 3.30 0.54
CA LYS A 154 14.84 1.95 0.63
C LYS A 154 15.61 1.62 -0.64
N PHE A 155 16.87 1.24 -0.47
CA PHE A 155 17.79 0.91 -1.56
C PHE A 155 19.03 0.19 -1.03
N GLY A 156 19.39 -0.92 -1.66
CA GLY A 156 20.53 -1.74 -1.28
C GLY A 156 20.30 -2.55 0.00
N SER A 157 21.28 -3.40 0.32
CA SER A 157 21.27 -4.26 1.50
C SER A 157 22.53 -4.09 2.32
N TYR A 158 22.44 -4.29 3.64
CA TYR A 158 23.60 -4.20 4.53
C TYR A 158 24.67 -5.25 4.15
N PRO A 159 25.93 -4.85 3.89
CA PRO A 159 26.98 -5.80 3.47
C PRO A 159 27.48 -6.69 4.61
N GLN A 160 27.28 -6.26 5.85
CA GLN A 160 27.66 -6.94 7.09
C GLN A 160 26.71 -6.55 8.22
N ASP A 161 26.75 -7.29 9.33
CA ASP A 161 26.02 -6.94 10.54
C ASP A 161 26.59 -5.64 11.12
N VAL A 162 25.72 -4.67 11.36
CA VAL A 162 26.09 -3.36 11.91
C VAL A 162 25.06 -2.87 12.93
N ILE A 163 25.44 -1.86 13.70
CA ILE A 163 24.56 -1.10 14.57
C ILE A 163 24.43 0.31 13.97
N CYS A 164 23.21 0.65 13.53
CA CYS A 164 22.85 1.95 12.97
C CYS A 164 21.84 2.61 13.91
N ASN A 165 22.10 3.83 14.38
CA ASN A 165 21.21 4.57 15.30
C ASN A 165 20.76 3.70 16.49
N GLU A 166 21.72 3.02 17.13
CA GLU A 166 21.51 2.10 18.27
C GLU A 166 20.65 0.86 17.95
N ARG A 167 20.33 0.61 16.68
CA ARG A 167 19.56 -0.56 16.23
C ARG A 167 20.46 -1.56 15.50
N PRO A 168 20.34 -2.86 15.80
CA PRO A 168 21.02 -3.89 15.04
C PRO A 168 20.41 -4.01 13.64
N CYS A 169 21.26 -4.03 12.62
CA CYS A 169 20.93 -4.23 11.22
C CYS A 169 21.71 -5.44 10.72
N SER A 170 21.01 -6.49 10.31
CA SER A 170 21.64 -7.73 9.87
C SER A 170 22.10 -7.63 8.42
N LYS A 171 23.19 -8.34 8.09
CA LYS A 171 23.64 -8.55 6.72
C LYS A 171 22.50 -9.02 5.82
N GLY A 172 22.41 -8.43 4.63
CA GLY A 172 21.38 -8.76 3.63
C GLY A 172 20.00 -8.19 3.94
N SER A 173 19.80 -7.51 5.09
CA SER A 173 18.56 -6.78 5.31
C SER A 173 18.54 -5.48 4.49
N PRO A 174 17.36 -5.03 4.02
CA PRO A 174 17.22 -3.79 3.26
C PRO A 174 17.72 -2.58 4.06
N ILE A 175 18.38 -1.65 3.39
CA ILE A 175 18.80 -0.37 3.97
C ILE A 175 17.69 0.66 3.79
N ALA A 176 17.32 1.35 4.87
CA ALA A 176 16.49 2.55 4.83
C ALA A 176 17.38 3.77 5.07
N TRP A 177 17.41 4.67 4.10
CA TRP A 177 18.16 5.91 4.09
C TRP A 177 17.25 7.07 4.51
N SER A 178 17.63 7.80 5.54
CA SER A 178 17.01 9.08 5.90
C SER A 178 17.40 10.19 4.92
N SER A 179 16.67 11.30 4.97
CA SER A 179 16.94 12.51 4.16
C SER A 179 18.41 12.94 4.21
N ASP A 180 18.99 13.01 5.42
CA ASP A 180 20.38 13.44 5.62
C ASP A 180 21.38 12.41 5.06
N GLU A 181 21.11 11.12 5.21
CA GLU A 181 21.96 10.04 4.70
C GLU A 181 21.94 9.98 3.17
N VAL A 182 20.77 10.20 2.54
CA VAL A 182 20.64 10.33 1.08
C VAL A 182 21.49 11.51 0.59
N VAL A 183 21.38 12.68 1.21
CA VAL A 183 22.16 13.88 0.84
C VAL A 183 23.65 13.65 1.06
N ALA A 184 24.04 13.04 2.17
CA ALA A 184 25.43 12.71 2.46
C ALA A 184 25.99 11.60 1.55
N GLY A 185 25.13 10.73 1.00
CA GLY A 185 25.52 9.56 0.22
C GLY A 185 26.19 8.47 1.05
N LYS A 186 25.98 8.47 2.37
CA LYS A 186 26.58 7.51 3.30
C LYS A 186 25.77 7.35 4.59
N ILE A 187 25.93 6.19 5.22
CA ILE A 187 25.48 5.87 6.57
C ILE A 187 26.71 5.65 7.45
N GLU A 188 26.69 6.25 8.64
CA GLU A 188 27.69 6.02 9.68
C GLU A 188 27.16 4.98 10.67
N ALA A 189 27.85 3.84 10.74
CA ALA A 189 27.44 2.68 11.53
C ALA A 189 28.60 2.19 12.40
N ARG A 190 28.33 1.17 13.23
CA ARG A 190 29.36 0.44 13.97
C ARG A 190 29.25 -1.05 13.72
N ASP A 191 30.37 -1.76 13.70
CA ASP A 191 30.35 -3.22 13.72
C ASP A 191 30.00 -3.75 15.13
N SER A 192 29.98 -5.08 15.28
CA SER A 192 29.70 -5.75 16.56
C SER A 192 30.77 -5.52 17.63
N GLU A 193 31.96 -5.07 17.25
CA GLU A 193 33.07 -4.71 18.15
C GLU A 193 33.05 -3.21 18.52
N GLY A 194 32.16 -2.43 17.89
CA GLY A 194 32.02 -0.99 18.11
C GLY A 194 32.92 -0.13 17.23
N ASN A 195 33.65 -0.72 16.27
CA ASN A 195 34.48 0.03 15.32
C ASN A 195 33.58 0.77 14.30
N PRO A 196 33.96 1.98 13.88
CA PRO A 196 33.20 2.74 12.90
C PRO A 196 33.21 2.05 11.52
N VAL A 197 32.04 1.96 10.91
CA VAL A 197 31.82 1.45 9.55
C VAL A 197 31.11 2.54 8.76
N ILE A 198 31.58 2.82 7.54
CA ILE A 198 30.90 3.72 6.60
C ILE A 198 30.33 2.87 5.47
N ILE A 199 29.02 2.94 5.29
CA ILE A 199 28.32 2.32 4.15
C ILE A 199 28.01 3.45 3.19
N THR A 200 28.53 3.39 1.97
CA THR A 200 28.30 4.43 0.96
C THR A 200 27.18 4.03 0.01
N TRP A 201 26.47 5.02 -0.54
CA TRP A 201 25.42 4.79 -1.54
C TRP A 201 25.92 3.93 -2.70
N ASP A 202 27.06 4.30 -3.27
CA ASP A 202 27.64 3.60 -4.42
C ASP A 202 28.07 2.17 -4.08
N SER A 203 28.50 1.91 -2.84
CA SER A 203 28.96 0.57 -2.43
C SER A 203 27.85 -0.48 -2.34
N VAL A 204 26.59 -0.06 -2.29
CA VAL A 204 25.43 -0.98 -2.24
C VAL A 204 24.60 -0.93 -3.51
N ALA A 205 25.04 -0.19 -4.53
CA ALA A 205 24.28 0.04 -5.74
C ALA A 205 24.13 -1.20 -6.63
N ASP A 206 25.10 -2.11 -6.59
CA ASP A 206 25.16 -3.28 -7.49
C ASP A 206 24.04 -4.31 -7.22
N ASP A 207 23.47 -4.31 -6.01
CA ASP A 207 22.34 -5.13 -5.61
C ASP A 207 21.27 -4.24 -4.97
N PRO A 208 20.43 -3.58 -5.78
CA PRO A 208 19.53 -2.52 -5.32
C PRO A 208 18.42 -3.05 -4.41
N GLY A 209 18.11 -4.35 -4.47
CA GLY A 209 17.10 -4.99 -3.65
C GLY A 209 15.76 -4.25 -3.66
N TRP A 210 15.18 -4.08 -2.47
CA TRP A 210 13.88 -3.46 -2.31
C TRP A 210 13.93 -1.94 -2.50
N CYS A 211 13.33 -1.44 -3.59
CA CYS A 211 13.33 -0.04 -3.97
C CYS A 211 12.00 0.65 -3.62
N LYS A 212 12.03 1.59 -2.67
CA LYS A 212 10.83 2.32 -2.24
C LYS A 212 11.16 3.72 -1.76
N LEU A 213 10.29 4.71 -2.02
CA LEU A 213 10.40 6.05 -1.46
C LEU A 213 9.13 6.42 -0.69
N ASP A 214 9.27 7.17 0.39
CA ASP A 214 8.18 7.58 1.27
C ASP A 214 8.23 9.10 1.56
N TRP A 215 7.07 9.74 1.51
CA TRP A 215 6.83 11.15 1.85
C TRP A 215 5.66 11.29 2.84
N VAL A 216 5.62 12.40 3.55
CA VAL A 216 4.38 12.95 4.12
C VAL A 216 3.97 14.13 3.26
N ILE A 217 2.68 14.20 2.93
CA ILE A 217 2.07 15.27 2.15
C ILE A 217 0.94 15.93 2.95
N SER A 218 0.68 17.20 2.66
CA SER A 218 -0.59 17.86 2.96
C SER A 218 -1.49 17.75 1.74
N ASP A 219 -2.65 17.14 1.95
CA ASP A 219 -3.69 16.92 0.96
C ASP A 219 -4.76 18.02 1.10
N PRO A 220 -4.69 19.10 0.29
CA PRO A 220 -5.59 20.23 0.43
C PRO A 220 -7.03 19.91 0.06
N VAL A 221 -7.27 18.85 -0.72
CA VAL A 221 -8.63 18.44 -1.12
C VAL A 221 -9.39 17.88 0.07
N ARG A 222 -8.70 17.12 0.92
CA ARG A 222 -9.26 16.52 2.14
C ARG A 222 -8.96 17.32 3.40
N GLY A 223 -8.09 18.32 3.34
CA GLY A 223 -7.66 19.11 4.49
C GLY A 223 -6.93 18.27 5.53
N GLN A 224 -6.17 17.26 5.08
CA GLN A 224 -5.57 16.24 5.95
C GLN A 224 -4.11 16.00 5.56
N LEU A 225 -3.31 15.44 6.48
CA LEU A 225 -2.00 14.89 6.16
C LEU A 225 -2.16 13.44 5.66
N ALA A 226 -1.28 13.02 4.76
CA ALA A 226 -1.22 11.62 4.33
C ALA A 226 0.22 11.20 4.07
N ASN A 227 0.51 9.92 4.28
CA ASN A 227 1.70 9.33 3.70
C ASN A 227 1.50 9.09 2.20
N ALA A 228 2.49 9.42 1.39
CA ALA A 228 2.56 9.02 -0.01
C ALA A 228 3.78 8.14 -0.20
N SER A 229 3.63 6.99 -0.83
CA SER A 229 4.71 6.05 -1.02
C SER A 229 4.79 5.56 -2.45
N ASN A 230 5.99 5.34 -2.97
CA ASN A 230 6.19 4.82 -4.32
C ASN A 230 7.10 3.59 -4.28
N MET A 231 6.53 2.44 -4.63
CA MET A 231 7.22 1.17 -4.77
C MET A 231 7.71 1.00 -6.20
N LEU A 232 8.99 0.68 -6.39
CA LEU A 232 9.52 0.49 -7.74
C LEU A 232 9.68 -0.99 -8.07
N ASP A 233 9.13 -1.38 -9.22
CA ASP A 233 9.40 -2.67 -9.87
C ASP A 233 10.37 -2.41 -11.02
N VAL A 234 11.65 -2.66 -10.74
CA VAL A 234 12.75 -2.22 -11.61
C VAL A 234 13.24 -3.36 -12.49
N THR A 235 13.27 -3.10 -13.78
CA THR A 235 13.79 -4.03 -14.79
C THR A 235 14.98 -3.43 -15.53
N TRP A 236 15.88 -4.29 -16.00
CA TRP A 236 16.95 -3.95 -16.93
C TRP A 236 16.67 -4.55 -18.30
N GLU A 237 16.73 -3.72 -19.33
CA GLU A 237 16.71 -4.11 -20.73
C GLU A 237 18.13 -4.09 -21.32
N ALA A 238 18.57 -5.27 -21.76
CA ALA A 238 19.85 -5.46 -22.43
C ALA A 238 19.80 -5.03 -23.91
N PRO A 239 20.94 -4.82 -24.59
CA PRO A 239 20.98 -4.41 -26.00
C PRO A 239 20.30 -5.38 -26.99
N ASP A 240 20.10 -6.63 -26.59
CA ASP A 240 19.37 -7.64 -27.38
C ASP A 240 17.85 -7.62 -27.15
N GLY A 241 17.37 -6.72 -26.29
CA GLY A 241 15.95 -6.57 -25.91
C GLY A 241 15.51 -7.50 -24.78
N THR A 242 16.42 -8.28 -24.18
CA THR A 242 16.10 -9.12 -23.01
C THR A 242 15.82 -8.23 -21.80
N ILE A 243 14.69 -8.48 -21.13
CA ILE A 243 14.27 -7.73 -19.93
C ILE A 243 14.42 -8.64 -18.70
N THR A 244 15.10 -8.15 -17.66
CA THR A 244 15.35 -8.89 -16.42
C THR A 244 15.04 -8.03 -15.20
N PRO A 245 14.21 -8.50 -14.24
CA PRO A 245 14.01 -7.80 -12.97
C PRO A 245 15.31 -7.68 -12.18
N LEU A 246 15.58 -6.50 -11.62
CA LEU A 246 16.83 -6.25 -10.91
C LEU A 246 16.89 -6.93 -9.54
N ASP A 247 15.75 -7.05 -8.88
CA ASP A 247 15.56 -7.75 -7.59
C ASP A 247 15.25 -9.26 -7.76
N GLY A 248 15.07 -9.71 -9.01
CA GLY A 248 14.80 -11.10 -9.37
C GLY A 248 13.32 -11.49 -9.42
N TYR A 249 12.38 -10.54 -9.26
CA TYR A 249 10.95 -10.81 -9.34
C TYR A 249 10.23 -9.70 -10.13
N LEU A 250 9.31 -10.07 -11.02
CA LEU A 250 8.45 -9.10 -11.72
C LEU A 250 7.06 -9.13 -11.09
N ASP A 251 6.62 -8.01 -10.54
CA ASP A 251 5.36 -7.95 -9.79
C ASP A 251 4.14 -8.09 -10.69
N ALA A 252 3.14 -8.82 -10.19
CA ALA A 252 1.87 -9.04 -10.88
C ALA A 252 0.97 -7.80 -10.83
N TYR A 253 0.38 -7.45 -11.97
CA TYR A 253 -0.36 -6.19 -12.15
C TYR A 253 -1.84 -6.22 -11.71
N PHE A 254 -2.29 -7.29 -11.06
CA PHE A 254 -3.72 -7.55 -10.78
C PHE A 254 -4.34 -6.63 -9.73
N GLN A 255 -3.58 -5.70 -9.14
CA GLN A 255 -4.05 -4.69 -8.18
C GLN A 255 -3.61 -3.26 -8.56
N GLU A 256 -3.09 -3.08 -9.78
CA GLU A 256 -2.58 -1.79 -10.25
C GLU A 256 -3.61 -1.04 -11.10
N VAL A 257 -3.68 0.28 -10.92
CA VAL A 257 -4.45 1.20 -11.78
C VAL A 257 -3.49 2.28 -12.29
N TYR A 258 -3.13 2.18 -13.57
CA TYR A 258 -2.21 3.09 -14.24
C TYR A 258 -2.86 4.44 -14.50
N LEU A 259 -2.11 5.51 -14.22
CA LEU A 259 -2.66 6.86 -14.17
C LEU A 259 -2.66 7.59 -15.51
N ASP A 260 -1.90 7.11 -16.49
CA ASP A 260 -1.78 7.72 -17.80
C ASP A 260 -1.69 6.67 -18.91
N ALA A 261 -2.59 6.75 -19.90
CA ALA A 261 -2.62 5.89 -21.07
C ALA A 261 -1.33 5.96 -21.92
N GLU A 262 -0.56 7.05 -21.84
CA GLU A 262 0.73 7.16 -22.51
C GLU A 262 1.75 6.13 -22.00
N SER A 263 1.57 5.61 -20.78
CA SER A 263 2.40 4.53 -20.20
C SER A 263 1.99 3.11 -20.66
N ALA A 264 0.90 2.96 -21.40
CA ALA A 264 0.45 1.66 -21.89
C ALA A 264 1.50 0.89 -22.72
N PRO A 265 2.36 1.51 -23.55
CA PRO A 265 3.41 0.81 -24.29
C PRO A 265 4.42 0.10 -23.39
N ILE A 266 4.95 0.78 -22.37
CA ILE A 266 5.92 0.19 -21.44
C ILE A 266 5.25 -0.87 -20.55
N PHE A 267 4.03 -0.62 -20.07
CA PHE A 267 3.24 -1.64 -19.37
C PHE A 267 3.11 -2.92 -20.21
N ASN A 268 2.66 -2.80 -21.46
CA ASN A 268 2.50 -3.94 -22.37
C ASN A 268 3.84 -4.62 -22.71
N LYS A 269 4.94 -3.88 -22.70
CA LYS A 269 6.29 -4.44 -22.90
C LYS A 269 6.68 -5.36 -21.74
N LEU A 270 6.45 -4.91 -20.50
CA LEU A 270 6.82 -5.63 -19.28
C LEU A 270 5.86 -6.79 -18.98
N VAL A 271 4.55 -6.60 -19.15
CA VAL A 271 3.56 -7.67 -18.91
C VAL A 271 3.75 -8.86 -19.84
N LYS A 272 4.33 -8.68 -21.04
CA LYS A 272 4.68 -9.81 -21.92
C LYS A 272 5.81 -10.70 -21.38
N GLN A 273 6.60 -10.20 -20.43
CA GLN A 273 7.66 -10.96 -19.77
C GLN A 273 7.13 -11.79 -18.61
N VAL A 274 5.90 -11.52 -18.18
CA VAL A 274 5.25 -12.22 -17.10
C VAL A 274 4.85 -13.63 -17.56
N SER A 275 5.04 -14.64 -16.70
CA SER A 275 4.75 -16.04 -17.01
C SER A 275 3.25 -16.28 -17.28
N SER A 276 2.93 -17.36 -17.99
CA SER A 276 1.53 -17.81 -18.17
C SER A 276 0.85 -18.15 -16.84
N ASP A 277 1.64 -18.52 -15.84
CA ASP A 277 1.19 -19.03 -14.55
C ASP A 277 1.16 -17.92 -13.49
N VAL A 278 1.42 -16.66 -13.87
CA VAL A 278 1.53 -15.53 -12.92
C VAL A 278 0.30 -15.36 -12.05
N MET A 279 -0.90 -15.66 -12.56
CA MET A 279 -2.12 -15.55 -11.77
C MET A 279 -2.10 -16.56 -10.63
N ASP A 280 -1.73 -17.81 -10.91
CA ASP A 280 -1.67 -18.88 -9.93
C ASP A 280 -0.55 -18.63 -8.91
N ASP A 281 0.62 -18.19 -9.38
CA ASP A 281 1.75 -17.79 -8.53
C ASP A 281 1.37 -16.63 -7.62
N TYR A 282 0.65 -15.63 -8.17
CA TYR A 282 0.17 -14.49 -7.42
C TYR A 282 -0.86 -14.87 -6.37
N VAL A 283 -1.84 -15.70 -6.72
CA VAL A 283 -2.83 -16.23 -5.77
C VAL A 283 -2.14 -17.02 -4.66
N THR A 284 -1.13 -17.83 -4.99
CA THR A 284 -0.32 -18.57 -4.02
C THR A 284 0.42 -17.62 -3.08
N ALA A 285 1.04 -16.56 -3.60
CA ALA A 285 1.71 -15.55 -2.79
C ALA A 285 0.71 -14.84 -1.85
N LEU A 286 -0.51 -14.53 -2.32
CA LEU A 286 -1.56 -13.97 -1.47
C LEU A 286 -1.99 -14.96 -0.37
N GLN A 287 -2.10 -16.25 -0.67
CA GLN A 287 -2.44 -17.29 0.31
C GLN A 287 -1.37 -17.38 1.40
N ASP A 288 -0.09 -17.32 1.05
CA ASP A 288 0.99 -17.33 2.03
C ASP A 288 1.00 -16.07 2.91
N GLN A 289 0.61 -14.92 2.34
CA GLN A 289 0.35 -13.72 3.15
C GLN A 289 -0.84 -13.91 4.11
N VAL A 290 -1.93 -14.55 3.67
CA VAL A 290 -3.07 -14.88 4.57
C VAL A 290 -2.58 -15.77 5.72
N LYS A 291 -1.83 -16.85 5.42
CA LYS A 291 -1.26 -17.75 6.44
C LYS A 291 -0.45 -16.98 7.49
N LYS A 292 0.39 -16.06 7.04
CA LYS A 292 1.16 -15.18 7.92
C LYS A 292 0.24 -14.35 8.83
N TYR A 293 -0.79 -13.71 8.27
CA TYR A 293 -1.65 -12.80 9.02
C TYR A 293 -2.68 -13.46 9.94
N VAL A 294 -2.89 -14.78 9.83
CA VAL A 294 -3.78 -15.54 10.74
C VAL A 294 -3.03 -16.34 11.79
N LYS A 295 -1.70 -16.19 11.85
CA LYS A 295 -0.82 -16.83 12.83
C LYS A 295 -0.68 -15.97 14.08
N GLU A 296 -0.59 -16.58 15.26
CA GLU A 296 -0.66 -15.91 16.57
C GLU A 296 0.38 -14.78 16.74
N ASP A 297 1.58 -14.94 16.21
CA ASP A 297 2.68 -13.96 16.29
C ASP A 297 2.50 -12.74 15.35
N HIS A 298 1.53 -12.80 14.43
CA HIS A 298 1.36 -11.82 13.35
C HIS A 298 -0.11 -11.52 13.01
N LEU A 299 -1.03 -11.68 13.98
CA LEU A 299 -2.46 -11.53 13.76
C LEU A 299 -2.82 -10.17 13.13
N ASN A 300 -3.40 -10.23 11.94
CA ASN A 300 -3.97 -9.08 11.25
C ASN A 300 -5.12 -9.52 10.33
N TYR A 301 -6.32 -9.69 10.92
CA TYR A 301 -7.45 -10.27 10.20
C TYR A 301 -7.99 -9.38 9.09
N GLY A 302 -7.93 -8.05 9.20
CA GLY A 302 -8.34 -7.21 8.07
C GLY A 302 -7.30 -7.17 6.94
N LYS A 303 -5.99 -7.34 7.21
CA LYS A 303 -5.03 -7.63 6.12
C LYS A 303 -5.35 -8.98 5.47
N ALA A 304 -5.66 -10.01 6.26
CA ALA A 304 -6.10 -11.30 5.72
C ALA A 304 -7.38 -11.14 4.87
N ALA A 305 -8.36 -10.36 5.32
CA ALA A 305 -9.58 -10.03 4.58
C ALA A 305 -9.28 -9.39 3.22
N LYS A 306 -8.37 -8.41 3.16
CA LYS A 306 -7.95 -7.78 1.90
C LYS A 306 -7.33 -8.78 0.93
N ARG A 307 -6.52 -9.71 1.43
CA ARG A 307 -5.88 -10.75 0.59
C ARG A 307 -6.89 -11.79 0.13
N LEU A 308 -7.79 -12.22 1.00
CA LEU A 308 -8.89 -13.14 0.66
C LEU A 308 -9.86 -12.53 -0.34
N TYR A 309 -10.21 -11.24 -0.21
CA TYR A 309 -11.00 -10.54 -1.20
C TYR A 309 -10.38 -10.65 -2.60
N ASN A 310 -9.07 -10.38 -2.68
CA ASN A 310 -8.30 -10.49 -3.91
C ASN A 310 -8.24 -11.93 -4.45
N ILE A 311 -8.00 -12.92 -3.59
CA ILE A 311 -7.99 -14.34 -3.97
C ILE A 311 -9.35 -14.75 -4.55
N PHE A 312 -10.44 -14.46 -3.82
CA PHE A 312 -11.77 -14.91 -4.20
C PHE A 312 -12.27 -14.25 -5.47
N ARG A 313 -12.02 -12.95 -5.67
CA ARG A 313 -12.40 -12.26 -6.91
C ARG A 313 -11.61 -12.74 -8.13
N LEU A 314 -10.37 -13.20 -7.95
CA LEU A 314 -9.54 -13.75 -9.03
C LEU A 314 -9.88 -15.21 -9.34
N ASN A 315 -10.27 -16.00 -8.34
CA ASN A 315 -10.62 -17.42 -8.49
C ASN A 315 -12.11 -17.69 -8.80
N GLY A 316 -12.91 -16.64 -9.02
CA GLY A 316 -14.34 -16.77 -9.33
C GLY A 316 -15.25 -17.06 -8.14
N GLN A 317 -14.74 -16.98 -6.90
CA GLN A 317 -15.51 -17.11 -5.66
C GLN A 317 -16.20 -15.78 -5.32
N TYR A 318 -17.08 -15.31 -6.21
CA TYR A 318 -17.63 -13.95 -6.16
C TYR A 318 -18.54 -13.69 -4.95
N GLU A 319 -19.15 -14.73 -4.37
CA GLU A 319 -19.98 -14.61 -3.16
C GLU A 319 -19.14 -14.24 -1.94
N GLU A 320 -18.05 -14.96 -1.70
CA GLU A 320 -17.11 -14.65 -0.62
C GLU A 320 -16.41 -13.32 -0.84
N ALA A 321 -16.03 -13.01 -2.09
CA ALA A 321 -15.45 -11.71 -2.44
C ALA A 321 -16.44 -10.57 -2.16
N ALA A 322 -17.69 -10.69 -2.59
CA ALA A 322 -18.73 -9.71 -2.31
C ALA A 322 -18.92 -9.51 -0.81
N PHE A 323 -19.03 -10.60 -0.04
CA PHE A 323 -19.19 -10.48 1.41
C PHE A 323 -18.01 -9.76 2.09
N LEU A 324 -16.77 -10.11 1.74
CA LEU A 324 -15.58 -9.45 2.28
C LEU A 324 -15.49 -7.98 1.90
N ARG A 325 -15.89 -7.63 0.68
CA ARG A 325 -15.94 -6.25 0.21
C ARG A 325 -16.78 -5.37 1.14
N GLU A 326 -17.99 -5.81 1.47
CA GLU A 326 -18.91 -5.02 2.31
C GLU A 326 -18.40 -4.84 3.75
N LEU A 327 -17.56 -5.75 4.27
CA LEU A 327 -16.95 -5.58 5.59
C LEU A 327 -16.07 -4.34 5.69
N PHE A 328 -15.56 -3.83 4.56
CA PHE A 328 -14.74 -2.62 4.56
C PHE A 328 -15.54 -1.32 4.44
N ASP A 329 -16.85 -1.41 4.18
CA ASP A 329 -17.76 -0.26 4.26
C ASP A 329 -18.33 -0.08 5.68
N GLU A 330 -18.10 -1.05 6.56
CA GLU A 330 -18.52 -0.97 7.95
C GLU A 330 -17.75 0.12 8.72
N PRO A 331 -18.39 0.82 9.67
CA PRO A 331 -17.74 1.88 10.45
C PRO A 331 -16.41 1.45 11.08
N ALA A 332 -16.31 0.20 11.56
CA ALA A 332 -15.09 -0.35 12.14
C ALA A 332 -13.89 -0.36 11.17
N ALA A 333 -14.13 -0.43 9.86
CA ALA A 333 -13.07 -0.38 8.86
C ALA A 333 -12.42 1.02 8.76
N LEU A 334 -13.11 2.10 9.15
CA LEU A 334 -12.53 3.45 9.26
C LEU A 334 -11.37 3.49 10.25
N LEU A 335 -11.35 2.61 11.24
CA LEU A 335 -10.26 2.54 12.22
C LEU A 335 -8.93 2.13 11.57
N TYR A 336 -8.93 1.47 10.41
CA TYR A 336 -7.70 1.28 9.63
C TYR A 336 -7.11 2.61 9.16
N GLN A 337 -7.97 3.54 8.77
CA GLN A 337 -7.55 4.88 8.38
C GLN A 337 -6.97 5.61 9.59
N VAL A 338 -7.64 5.57 10.75
CA VAL A 338 -7.14 6.19 11.98
C VAL A 338 -5.78 5.61 12.37
N HIS A 339 -5.62 4.28 12.32
CA HIS A 339 -4.34 3.62 12.57
C HIS A 339 -3.22 4.15 11.66
N ALA A 340 -3.49 4.31 10.36
CA ALA A 340 -2.53 4.83 9.40
C ALA A 340 -2.20 6.32 9.67
N LEU A 341 -3.22 7.15 9.88
CA LEU A 341 -3.04 8.58 10.10
C LEU A 341 -2.36 8.92 11.43
N VAL A 342 -2.48 8.08 12.47
CA VAL A 342 -1.66 8.21 13.69
C VAL A 342 -0.16 8.09 13.37
N LYS A 343 0.21 7.21 12.43
CA LYS A 343 1.60 7.13 11.94
C LYS A 343 1.99 8.42 11.21
N THR A 344 1.10 8.92 10.35
CA THR A 344 1.32 10.17 9.60
C THR A 344 1.54 11.35 10.54
N VAL A 345 0.73 11.49 11.60
CA VAL A 345 0.89 12.52 12.63
C VAL A 345 2.24 12.40 13.34
N GLN A 346 2.64 11.18 13.70
CA GLN A 346 3.96 10.92 14.30
C GLN A 346 5.09 11.36 13.34
N GLU A 347 5.06 10.92 12.08
CA GLU A 347 6.10 11.23 11.10
C GLU A 347 6.13 12.72 10.74
N ALA A 348 4.97 13.36 10.61
CA ALA A 348 4.88 14.81 10.42
C ALA A 348 5.50 15.57 11.61
N THR A 349 5.31 15.11 12.84
CA THR A 349 5.87 15.78 14.01
C THR A 349 7.36 15.52 14.20
N GLU A 350 7.82 14.29 13.95
CA GLU A 350 9.19 13.86 14.24
C GLU A 350 10.17 14.13 13.09
N LYS A 351 9.68 14.13 11.85
CA LYS A 351 10.52 14.13 10.64
C LYS A 351 10.23 15.27 9.67
N SER A 352 9.16 16.04 9.89
CA SER A 352 8.78 17.16 9.02
C SER A 352 8.96 18.51 9.70
N THR A 353 9.40 19.49 8.93
CA THR A 353 9.45 20.92 9.30
C THR A 353 8.55 21.76 8.38
N VAL A 354 7.91 21.13 7.39
CA VAL A 354 7.03 21.80 6.41
C VAL A 354 5.65 22.09 7.01
N PHE A 355 5.13 21.22 7.88
CA PHE A 355 3.79 21.36 8.44
C PHE A 355 3.84 22.10 9.78
N ASP A 356 3.00 23.12 9.92
CA ASP A 356 2.85 23.80 11.20
C ASP A 356 2.14 22.91 12.24
N ILE A 357 2.41 23.19 13.51
CA ILE A 357 1.88 22.42 14.64
C ILE A 357 0.34 22.47 14.67
N ASP A 358 -0.26 23.60 14.30
CA ASP A 358 -1.72 23.77 14.31
C ASP A 358 -2.38 22.81 13.31
N SER A 359 -1.82 22.65 12.11
CA SER A 359 -2.28 21.69 11.09
C SER A 359 -2.17 20.23 11.57
N ILE A 360 -1.11 19.89 12.32
CA ILE A 360 -0.93 18.55 12.89
C ILE A 360 -1.94 18.31 14.03
N LEU A 361 -2.25 19.34 14.81
CA LEU A 361 -3.27 19.29 15.86
C LEU A 361 -4.67 19.16 15.27
N ASP A 362 -5.00 19.93 14.22
CA ASP A 362 -6.27 19.84 13.48
C ASP A 362 -6.46 18.40 12.93
N GLN A 363 -5.40 17.81 12.37
CA GLN A 363 -5.43 16.41 11.95
C GLN A 363 -5.73 15.47 13.11
N THR A 364 -5.12 15.71 14.28
CA THR A 364 -5.33 14.88 15.48
C THR A 364 -6.76 15.00 16.02
N ASP A 365 -7.34 16.20 15.96
CA ASP A 365 -8.73 16.45 16.35
C ASP A 365 -9.71 15.72 15.43
N GLU A 366 -9.46 15.68 14.11
CA GLU A 366 -10.26 14.89 13.18
C GLU A 366 -10.16 13.38 13.44
N LEU A 367 -9.01 12.88 13.89
CA LEU A 367 -8.88 11.47 14.33
C LEU A 367 -9.74 11.19 15.57
N ILE A 368 -9.76 12.10 16.54
CA ILE A 368 -10.62 12.00 17.73
C ILE A 368 -12.09 11.96 17.31
N MET A 369 -12.50 12.89 16.45
CA MET A 369 -13.88 12.95 15.94
C MET A 369 -14.26 11.70 15.15
N SER A 370 -13.32 11.11 14.41
CA SER A 370 -13.55 9.87 13.67
C SER A 370 -13.75 8.67 14.60
N VAL A 371 -12.97 8.58 15.68
CA VAL A 371 -13.14 7.53 16.70
C VAL A 371 -14.48 7.65 17.42
N ILE A 372 -14.87 8.87 17.83
CA ILE A 372 -16.16 9.13 18.51
C ILE A 372 -17.36 8.76 17.63
N LYS A 373 -17.24 8.90 16.30
CA LYS A 373 -18.32 8.54 15.36
C LYS A 373 -18.49 7.03 15.18
N VAL A 374 -17.46 6.25 15.46
CA VAL A 374 -17.36 4.83 15.09
C VAL A 374 -17.44 3.90 16.29
N LEU A 375 -16.85 4.30 17.42
CA LEU A 375 -16.80 3.52 18.64
C LEU A 375 -17.80 4.06 19.66
N GLU A 376 -18.16 3.20 20.61
CA GLU A 376 -18.99 3.55 21.76
C GLU A 376 -18.40 2.92 23.04
N GLY A 377 -18.71 3.50 24.20
CA GLY A 377 -18.42 2.86 25.50
C GLY A 377 -16.94 2.91 25.92
N GLU A 378 -16.43 1.79 26.46
CA GLU A 378 -15.07 1.74 27.04
C GLU A 378 -13.97 1.83 25.98
N GLU A 379 -14.17 1.23 24.81
CA GLU A 379 -13.21 1.24 23.70
C GLU A 379 -13.01 2.67 23.14
N GLU A 380 -14.11 3.39 22.93
CA GLU A 380 -14.09 4.81 22.54
C GLU A 380 -13.32 5.64 23.58
N LEU A 381 -13.67 5.47 24.86
CA LEU A 381 -13.08 6.23 25.96
C LEU A 381 -11.56 6.02 26.06
N GLU A 382 -11.09 4.79 25.85
CA GLU A 382 -9.67 4.46 25.90
C GLU A 382 -8.90 5.11 24.75
N ILE A 383 -9.32 4.88 23.50
CA ILE A 383 -8.62 5.42 22.32
C ILE A 383 -8.66 6.94 22.32
N VAL A 384 -9.82 7.56 22.61
CA VAL A 384 -9.94 9.03 22.70
C VAL A 384 -9.00 9.58 23.79
N ARG A 385 -8.88 8.92 24.94
CA ARG A 385 -7.94 9.32 25.99
C ARG A 385 -6.49 9.28 25.49
N HIS A 386 -6.12 8.26 24.72
CA HIS A 386 -4.77 8.16 24.16
C HIS A 386 -4.51 9.22 23.07
N LEU A 387 -5.48 9.49 22.20
CA LEU A 387 -5.39 10.57 21.19
C LEU A 387 -5.31 11.96 21.84
N LEU A 388 -6.08 12.23 22.90
CA LEU A 388 -5.97 13.48 23.67
C LEU A 388 -4.60 13.65 24.36
N ARG A 389 -3.99 12.54 24.79
CA ARG A 389 -2.61 12.55 25.31
C ARG A 389 -1.62 12.86 24.20
N LEU A 390 -1.78 12.24 23.02
CA LEU A 390 -0.96 12.52 21.84
C LEU A 390 -1.04 14.00 21.44
N SER A 391 -2.25 14.56 21.32
CA SER A 391 -2.48 15.99 21.05
C SER A 391 -1.75 16.90 22.06
N ARG A 392 -1.80 16.57 23.35
CA ARG A 392 -1.06 17.31 24.39
C ARG A 392 0.46 17.19 24.25
N CYS A 393 0.97 16.02 23.86
CA CYS A 393 2.39 15.83 23.61
C CYS A 393 2.84 16.65 22.40
N ILE A 394 2.08 16.63 21.30
CA ILE A 394 2.32 17.46 20.10
C ILE A 394 2.33 18.95 20.46
N SER A 395 1.35 19.41 21.22
CA SER A 395 1.25 20.82 21.66
C SER A 395 2.42 21.29 22.53
N ARG A 396 3.17 20.36 23.12
CA ARG A 396 4.30 20.62 24.03
C ARG A 396 5.58 19.97 23.51
N GLN A 397 5.64 19.72 22.21
CA GLN A 397 6.71 18.93 21.62
C GLN A 397 8.05 19.64 21.88
N GLU A 398 8.93 18.94 22.59
CA GLU A 398 10.32 19.35 22.78
C GLU A 398 11.17 18.61 21.76
N GLU A 399 12.19 19.29 21.24
CA GLU A 399 13.13 18.70 20.29
C GLU A 399 13.80 17.46 20.91
N GLY A 400 13.77 16.34 20.18
CA GLY A 400 14.37 15.08 20.62
C GLY A 400 13.51 14.18 21.52
N VAL A 401 12.27 14.57 21.87
CA VAL A 401 11.34 13.71 22.61
C VAL A 401 10.46 12.90 21.64
N PRO A 402 10.61 11.58 21.52
CA PRO A 402 9.86 10.80 20.53
C PRO A 402 8.39 10.60 20.92
N LEU A 403 7.49 10.80 19.95
CA LEU A 403 6.07 10.47 20.03
C LEU A 403 5.79 9.00 19.71
N GLY A 404 6.74 8.30 19.07
CA GLY A 404 6.63 6.90 18.69
C GLY A 404 6.03 5.95 19.75
N PRO A 405 6.39 6.01 21.04
CA PRO A 405 5.77 5.19 22.07
C PRO A 405 4.25 5.46 22.25
N HIS A 406 3.83 6.72 22.17
CA HIS A 406 2.41 7.10 22.28
C HIS A 406 1.62 6.65 21.05
N ALA A 407 2.17 6.91 19.85
CA ALA A 407 1.57 6.47 18.59
C ALA A 407 1.38 4.94 18.53
N LYS A 408 2.39 4.17 18.96
CA LYS A 408 2.35 2.70 18.98
C LYS A 408 1.26 2.13 19.91
N ILE A 409 1.02 2.75 21.06
CA ILE A 409 -0.04 2.32 21.99
C ILE A 409 -1.40 2.49 21.31
N ILE A 410 -1.67 3.68 20.77
CA ILE A 410 -2.92 3.98 20.05
C ILE A 410 -3.12 2.99 18.90
N GLN A 411 -2.09 2.79 18.08
CA GLN A 411 -2.14 1.85 16.95
C GLN A 411 -2.44 0.42 17.39
N SER A 412 -1.85 -0.02 18.50
CA SER A 412 -2.05 -1.38 19.01
C SER A 412 -3.47 -1.59 19.54
N GLU A 413 -4.03 -0.61 20.26
CA GLU A 413 -5.44 -0.64 20.72
C GLU A 413 -6.41 -0.66 19.54
N ILE A 414 -6.22 0.24 18.57
CA ILE A 414 -7.02 0.27 17.35
C ILE A 414 -6.93 -1.06 16.60
N MET A 415 -5.72 -1.61 16.44
CA MET A 415 -5.50 -2.85 15.71
C MET A 415 -6.20 -4.04 16.38
N ASN A 416 -6.28 -4.07 17.72
CA ASN A 416 -7.01 -5.11 18.44
C ASN A 416 -8.51 -5.09 18.13
N ILE A 417 -9.14 -3.92 18.15
CA ILE A 417 -10.57 -3.76 17.83
C ILE A 417 -10.84 -4.19 16.38
N VAL A 418 -10.03 -3.68 15.45
CA VAL A 418 -10.15 -4.01 14.02
C VAL A 418 -9.96 -5.51 13.79
N ASN A 419 -8.96 -6.12 14.44
CA ASN A 419 -8.73 -7.56 14.33
C ASN A 419 -9.90 -8.38 14.84
N ASN A 420 -10.47 -8.03 16.00
CA ASN A 420 -11.62 -8.72 16.56
C ASN A 420 -12.83 -8.62 15.62
N PHE A 421 -13.11 -7.43 15.11
CA PHE A 421 -14.18 -7.20 14.14
C PHE A 421 -14.03 -8.10 12.89
N PHE A 422 -12.89 -8.04 12.21
CA PHE A 422 -12.68 -8.83 10.99
C PHE A 422 -12.68 -10.34 11.29
N TYR A 423 -12.08 -10.76 12.39
CA TYR A 423 -12.12 -12.16 12.81
C TYR A 423 -13.56 -12.67 12.99
N GLU A 424 -14.36 -11.96 13.77
CA GLU A 424 -15.75 -12.34 14.05
C GLU A 424 -16.59 -12.39 12.78
N LYS A 425 -16.54 -11.35 11.94
CA LYS A 425 -17.35 -11.28 10.72
C LYS A 425 -16.93 -12.30 9.67
N MET A 426 -15.63 -12.47 9.43
CA MET A 426 -15.13 -13.41 8.42
C MET A 426 -15.39 -14.86 8.82
N THR A 427 -15.12 -15.23 10.07
CA THR A 427 -15.26 -16.62 10.52
C THR A 427 -16.71 -17.04 10.75
N ALA A 428 -17.64 -16.08 10.81
CA ALA A 428 -19.07 -16.36 10.85
C ALA A 428 -19.65 -16.80 9.49
N LEU A 429 -18.91 -16.64 8.39
CA LEU A 429 -19.24 -17.26 7.10
C LEU A 429 -18.50 -18.61 6.97
N PRO A 430 -19.21 -19.75 6.94
CA PRO A 430 -18.56 -21.07 6.98
C PRO A 430 -17.56 -21.34 5.86
N THR A 431 -17.78 -20.82 4.65
CA THR A 431 -16.90 -21.04 3.51
C THR A 431 -15.57 -20.31 3.67
N ILE A 432 -15.59 -19.04 4.12
CA ILE A 432 -14.38 -18.28 4.44
C ILE A 432 -13.63 -18.91 5.61
N LYS A 433 -14.35 -19.32 6.66
CA LYS A 433 -13.75 -20.02 7.80
C LYS A 433 -13.04 -21.30 7.34
N ALA A 434 -13.71 -22.14 6.56
CA ALA A 434 -13.14 -23.37 6.04
C ALA A 434 -11.88 -23.09 5.20
N TYR A 435 -11.92 -22.07 4.35
CA TYR A 435 -10.77 -21.66 3.55
C TYR A 435 -9.56 -21.26 4.42
N ILE A 436 -9.80 -20.48 5.48
CA ILE A 436 -8.74 -20.07 6.42
C ILE A 436 -8.20 -21.28 7.20
N ASP A 437 -9.08 -22.20 7.62
CA ASP A 437 -8.68 -23.41 8.34
C ASP A 437 -7.84 -24.34 7.45
N ASP A 438 -8.20 -24.48 6.17
CA ASP A 438 -7.44 -25.26 5.19
C ASP A 438 -6.05 -24.65 4.89
N LEU A 439 -5.92 -23.32 4.95
CA LEU A 439 -4.61 -22.66 4.81
C LEU A 439 -3.72 -22.87 6.05
N LYS A 440 -4.31 -23.14 7.22
CA LYS A 440 -3.57 -23.38 8.47
C LYS A 440 -3.12 -24.84 8.62
N SER A 441 -3.80 -25.77 7.95
CA SER A 441 -3.41 -27.19 7.89
C SER A 441 -2.20 -27.39 6.99
#